data_AF-A0A925CMD8-F1
#
_entry.id   AF-A0A925CMD8-F1
#
_cell.length_a   1.000
_cell.length_b   1.000
_cell.length_c   1.000
_cell.angle_alpha   90.00
_cell.angle_beta   90.00
_cell.angle_gamma   90.00
#
_symmetry.space_group_name_H-M   'P 1'
#
loop_
_entity.id
_entity.type
_entity.pdbx_description
1 polymer ?
#
loop_
_entity_poly.entity_id
_entity_poly.type
_entity_poly.pdbx_seq_one_letter_code
_entity_poly.pdbx_strand_id
1 'polypeptide(L)' 'MSQIPLTLSRFIAQKQTVDHEAGGGLAHLLGQIGLVGKLIAKDLRRAGLIDILGTTGEVNVQGETVKKLD' A
#
# COMPACT_ATOMS: atom_id res chain seq x y z
N MET A 1 10.79 -23.60 19.20
CA MET A 1 10.82 -23.43 17.73
C MET A 1 10.34 -22.02 17.43
N SER A 2 11.18 -21.14 16.88
CA SER A 2 10.72 -19.79 16.49
C SER A 2 9.74 -19.91 15.33
N GLN A 3 8.50 -19.48 15.54
CA GLN A 3 7.55 -19.34 14.44
C GLN A 3 8.04 -18.21 13.52
N ILE A 4 8.25 -18.53 12.24
CA ILE A 4 8.46 -17.52 11.21
C ILE A 4 7.13 -16.78 11.04
N PRO A 5 7.07 -15.45 11.27
CA PRO A 5 5.84 -14.70 11.10
C PRO A 5 5.35 -14.79 9.64
N LEU A 6 4.04 -15.01 9.47
CA LEU A 6 3.41 -15.12 8.16
C LEU A 6 3.44 -13.76 7.47
N THR A 7 4.14 -13.67 6.35
CA THR A 7 4.16 -12.44 5.55
C THR A 7 2.93 -12.34 4.67
N LEU A 8 2.52 -11.12 4.33
CA LEU A 8 1.40 -10.87 3.41
C LEU A 8 1.60 -11.60 2.07
N SER A 9 2.81 -11.54 1.50
CA SER A 9 3.13 -12.23 0.25
C SER A 9 2.97 -13.76 0.37
N ARG A 10 3.38 -14.34 1.50
CA ARG A 10 3.22 -15.78 1.75
C ARG A 10 1.75 -16.16 1.94
N PHE A 11 0.98 -15.33 2.64
CA PHE A 11 -0.47 -15.53 2.79
C PHE A 11 -1.19 -15.48 1.44
N ILE A 12 -0.89 -14.49 0.59
CA ILE A 12 -1.51 -14.34 -0.74
C ILE A 12 -1.19 -15.55 -1.62
N ALA A 13 0.08 -15.98 -1.67
CA ALA A 13 0.49 -17.14 -2.46
C ALA A 13 -0.21 -18.43 -1.99
N GLN A 14 -0.32 -18.64 -0.67
CA GLN A 14 -1.03 -19.80 -0.11
C GLN A 14 -2.52 -19.79 -0.45
N LYS A 15 -3.18 -18.63 -0.45
CA LYS A 15 -4.61 -18.53 -0.80
C LYS A 15 -4.87 -18.75 -2.28
N GLN A 16 -4.02 -18.24 -3.15
CA GLN A 16 -4.12 -18.46 -4.59
C GLN A 16 -3.99 -19.95 -4.97
N THR A 17 -3.14 -20.71 -4.28
CA THR A 17 -3.02 -22.16 -4.51
C THR A 17 -4.22 -22.97 -4.04
N VAL A 18 -5.01 -22.43 -3.10
CA VAL A 18 -6.19 -23.11 -2.54
C VAL A 18 -7.43 -22.83 -3.39
N ASP A 19 -7.56 -21.60 -3.91
CA ASP A 19 -8.69 -21.17 -4.73
C ASP A 19 -8.38 -21.31 -6.23
N HIS A 20 -8.47 -22.54 -6.75
CA HIS A 20 -8.18 -22.90 -8.15
C HIS A 20 -8.98 -22.09 -9.21
N GLU A 21 -10.10 -21.47 -8.83
CA GLU A 21 -10.94 -20.67 -9.73
C GLU A 21 -10.59 -19.17 -9.74
N ALA A 22 -9.81 -18.68 -8.78
CA ALA A 22 -9.42 -17.28 -8.72
C ALA A 22 -8.20 -17.06 -9.62
N GLY A 23 -8.43 -16.56 -10.85
CA GLY A 23 -7.35 -16.14 -11.74
C GLY A 23 -6.34 -15.23 -10.99
N GLY A 24 -5.04 -15.39 -11.28
CA GLY A 24 -3.95 -14.74 -10.53
C GLY A 24 -3.96 -13.20 -10.48
N GLY A 25 -4.94 -12.55 -11.12
CA GLY A 25 -5.16 -11.11 -11.07
C GLY A 25 -5.39 -10.56 -9.67
N LEU A 26 -6.16 -11.25 -8.80
CA LEU A 26 -6.37 -10.77 -7.42
C LEU A 26 -5.08 -10.80 -6.60
N ALA A 27 -4.31 -11.89 -6.69
CA ALA A 27 -3.02 -12.01 -6.01
C ALA A 27 -2.03 -10.95 -6.49
N HIS A 28 -2.02 -10.66 -7.79
CA HIS A 28 -1.22 -9.59 -8.37
C HIS A 28 -1.63 -8.22 -7.83
N LEU A 29 -2.93 -7.90 -7.82
CA LEU A 29 -3.47 -6.65 -7.29
C LEU A 29 -3.09 -6.44 -5.83
N LEU A 30 -3.29 -7.45 -4.98
CA LEU A 30 -2.93 -7.39 -3.55
C LEU A 30 -1.42 -7.20 -3.36
N GLY A 31 -0.60 -7.82 -4.22
CA GLY A 31 0.84 -7.60 -4.25
C GLY A 31 1.21 -6.15 -4.58
N GLN A 32 0.56 -5.55 -5.58
CA GLN A 32 0.76 -4.16 -5.97
C GLN A 32 0.32 -3.19 -4.86
N ILE A 33 -0.84 -3.41 -4.24
CA ILE A 33 -1.32 -2.61 -3.09
C ILE A 33 -0.30 -2.67 -1.94
N GLY A 34 0.21 -3.87 -1.63
CA GLY A 34 1.23 -4.05 -0.60
C GLY A 34 2.56 -3.33 -0.91
N LEU A 35 2.94 -3.22 -2.19
CA LEU A 35 4.10 -2.45 -2.62
C LEU A 35 3.88 -0.95 -2.46
N VAL A 36 2.75 -0.43 -2.98
CA VAL A 36 2.40 0.99 -2.88
C VAL A 36 2.30 1.42 -1.42
N GLY A 37 1.68 0.62 -0.56
CA GLY A 37 1.62 0.89 0.88
C GLY A 37 3.00 1.02 1.54
N LYS A 38 3.98 0.20 1.14
CA LYS A 38 5.36 0.30 1.63
C LYS A 38 6.06 1.57 1.14
N LEU A 39 5.78 2.01 -0.08
CA LEU A 39 6.31 3.26 -0.64
C LEU A 39 5.76 4.47 0.12
N ILE A 40 4.43 4.53 0.30
CA ILE A 40 3.78 5.58 1.10
C ILE A 40 4.35 5.61 2.51
N ALA A 41 4.47 4.44 3.17
CA ALA A 41 5.05 4.37 4.52
C ALA A 41 6.52 4.81 4.58
N LYS A 42 7.29 4.63 3.50
CA LYS A 42 8.69 5.10 3.39
C LYS A 42 8.76 6.61 3.26
N ASP A 43 7.86 7.21 2.49
CA ASP A 43 7.84 8.65 2.27
C ASP A 43 7.29 9.37 3.51
N LEU A 44 6.24 8.81 4.15
CA LEU A 44 5.73 9.31 5.42
C LEU A 44 6.79 9.33 6.53
N ARG A 45 7.61 8.27 6.63
CA ARG A 45 8.73 8.20 7.60
C ARG A 45 9.79 9.28 7.40
N ARG A 46 9.88 9.86 6.20
CA ARG A 46 10.85 10.91 5.86
C ARG A 46 10.16 12.25 5.60
N ALA A 47 8.87 12.38 5.88
CA ALA A 47 8.06 13.49 5.40
C ALA A 47 8.59 14.87 5.83
N GLY A 48 9.10 14.97 7.06
CA GLY A 48 9.73 16.19 7.57
C GLY A 48 11.11 16.51 6.96
N LEU A 49 11.71 15.58 6.23
CA LEU A 49 13.01 15.75 5.56
C LEU A 49 12.89 16.01 4.05
N ILE A 50 11.75 15.66 3.44
CA ILE A 50 11.55 15.75 1.97
C ILE A 50 10.46 16.77 1.56
N ASP A 51 10.06 17.67 2.47
CA ASP A 51 9.07 18.75 2.24
C ASP A 51 7.71 18.30 1.63
N ILE A 52 7.29 17.08 1.93
CA ILE A 52 5.96 16.55 1.54
C ILE A 52 4.88 16.86 2.58
N LEU A 53 5.23 17.59 3.64
CA LEU A 53 4.27 18.11 4.62
C LEU A 53 3.75 19.46 4.11
N GLY A 54 2.43 19.60 3.93
CA GLY A 54 1.82 20.86 3.50
C GLY A 54 0.63 20.65 2.56
N THR A 55 0.01 21.75 2.13
CA THR A 55 -1.09 21.77 1.16
C THR A 55 -0.59 22.04 -0.25
N THR A 56 -1.27 21.51 -1.27
CA THR A 56 -0.97 21.81 -2.69
C THR A 56 -1.58 23.14 -3.14
N GLY A 57 -2.50 23.70 -2.34
CA GLY A 57 -3.29 24.88 -2.71
C GLY A 57 -4.52 24.54 -3.57
N GLU A 58 -4.70 23.27 -3.92
CA GLU A 58 -5.85 22.78 -4.66
C GLU A 58 -6.96 22.32 -3.70
N VAL A 59 -8.20 22.33 -4.19
CA VAL A 59 -9.38 21.84 -3.47
C VAL A 59 -9.98 20.70 -4.29
N ASN A 60 -10.19 19.55 -3.65
CA ASN A 60 -10.77 18.38 -4.32
C ASN A 60 -12.29 18.56 -4.57
N VAL A 61 -12.90 17.61 -5.27
CA VAL A 61 -14.34 17.64 -5.58
C VAL A 61 -15.24 17.55 -4.34
N GLN A 62 -14.66 17.19 -3.18
CA GLN A 62 -15.31 17.15 -1.88
C GLN A 62 -15.20 18.47 -1.10
N GLY A 63 -14.50 19.48 -1.62
CA GLY A 63 -14.33 20.78 -0.96
C GLY A 63 -13.21 20.81 0.08
N GLU A 64 -12.33 19.80 0.10
CA GLU A 64 -11.21 19.71 1.05
C GLU A 64 -9.91 20.21 0.40
N THR A 65 -9.11 20.95 1.16
CA THR A 65 -7.78 21.36 0.72
C THR A 65 -6.85 20.14 0.64
N VAL A 66 -6.33 19.88 -0.57
CA VAL A 66 -5.48 18.73 -0.86
C VAL A 66 -4.10 18.92 -0.22
N LYS A 67 -3.59 17.88 0.44
CA LYS A 67 -2.22 17.85 0.98
C LYS A 67 -1.25 17.33 -0.07
N LYS A 68 0.02 17.71 0.03
CA LYS A 68 1.08 17.24 -0.88
C LYS A 68 1.27 15.71 -0.89
N LEU A 69 0.75 15.02 0.12
CA LEU A 69 0.79 13.56 0.24
C LEU A 69 -0.49 12.88 -0.29
N ASP A 70 -1.58 13.63 -0.42
CA ASP A 70 -2.87 13.12 -0.92
C ASP A 70 -2.80 12.88 -2.44
#